data_AF-A0A1M7UEX1-F1
#
_entry.id   AF-A0A1M7UEX1-F1
#
_cell.length_a   1.000
_cell.length_b   1.000
_cell.length_c   1.000
_cell.angle_alpha   90.00
_cell.angle_beta   90.00
_cell.angle_gamma   90.00
#
_symmetry.space_group_name_H-M   'P 1'
#
loop_
_entity.id
_entity.type
_entity.pdbx_description
1 polymer ?
#
loop_
_entity_poly.entity_id
_entity_poly.type
_entity_poly.pdbx_seq_one_letter_code
_entity_poly.pdbx_strand_id
1 'polypeptide(L)'
;MSGQVELVLKKIGQFLRPISEAPKDGRWILAKSADGFKVCHWDRNPPGLAGPTWTEANDASRGYLDDYFEGWIDPAELKLWDYATLADLLIAFVDDANAHGDERALRILKTRVAKA
;
A
#
# COMPACT_ATOMS: atom_id res chain seq x y z
N MET A 1 9.84 -6.95 12.45
CA MET A 1 9.68 -5.65 13.14
C MET A 1 8.58 -4.91 12.41
N SER A 2 7.59 -4.34 13.10
CA SER A 2 6.58 -3.51 12.43
C SER A 2 7.22 -2.27 11.84
N GLY A 3 6.90 -1.95 10.59
CA GLY A 3 7.35 -0.72 9.92
C GLY A 3 6.72 0.52 10.56
N GLN A 4 7.34 1.68 10.39
CA GLN A 4 6.86 2.95 10.93
C GLN A 4 5.46 3.28 10.43
N VAL A 5 5.15 2.96 9.15
CA VAL A 5 3.82 3.21 8.58
C VAL A 5 2.74 2.42 9.34
N GLU A 6 3.03 1.16 9.67
CA GLU A 6 2.09 0.31 10.41
C GLU A 6 1.83 0.86 11.82
N LEU A 7 2.86 1.42 12.48
CA LEU A 7 2.71 2.04 13.79
C LEU A 7 1.82 3.29 13.75
N VAL A 8 1.99 4.15 12.74
CA VAL A 8 1.14 5.35 12.58
C VAL A 8 -0.30 4.95 12.28
N LEU A 9 -0.52 3.98 11.38
CA LEU A 9 -1.86 3.45 11.08
C LEU A 9 -2.56 2.91 12.33
N LYS A 10 -1.86 2.11 13.16
CA LYS A 10 -2.41 1.64 14.44
C LYS A 10 -2.78 2.78 15.40
N LYS A 11 -1.95 3.83 15.48
CA LYS A 11 -2.24 5.01 16.33
C LYS A 11 -3.53 5.72 15.94
N ILE A 12 -3.89 5.71 14.66
CA ILE A 12 -5.14 6.30 14.15
C ILE A 12 -6.29 5.29 14.06
N GLY A 13 -6.16 4.15 14.73
CA GLY A 13 -7.22 3.13 14.84
C GLY A 13 -7.37 2.22 13.63
N GLN A 14 -6.37 2.17 12.75
CA GLN A 14 -6.39 1.34 11.55
C GLN A 14 -5.62 0.05 11.80
N PHE A 15 -6.27 -1.08 11.57
CA PHE A 15 -5.72 -2.41 11.79
C PHE A 15 -5.83 -3.24 10.53
N LEU A 16 -4.85 -4.12 10.33
CA LEU A 16 -4.87 -5.06 9.21
C LEU A 16 -6.05 -6.03 9.39
N ARG A 17 -6.92 -6.05 8.39
CA ARG A 17 -7.92 -7.10 8.22
C ARG A 17 -7.32 -8.27 7.43
N PRO A 18 -7.81 -9.51 7.63
CA PRO A 18 -7.39 -10.65 6.81
C PRO A 18 -7.55 -10.35 5.32
N ILE A 19 -6.55 -10.70 4.51
CA ILE A 19 -6.61 -10.46 3.06
C ILE A 19 -7.76 -11.22 2.38
N SER A 20 -8.20 -12.34 2.96
CA SER A 20 -9.37 -13.11 2.51
C SER A 20 -10.68 -12.31 2.55
N GLU A 21 -10.74 -11.25 3.37
CA GLU A 21 -11.89 -10.34 3.48
C GLU A 21 -11.80 -9.14 2.52
N ALA A 22 -10.70 -8.99 1.79
CA ALA A 22 -10.51 -7.88 0.88
C ALA A 22 -11.50 -7.94 -0.30
N PRO A 23 -12.06 -6.79 -0.73
CA PRO A 23 -13.07 -6.76 -1.77
C PRO A 23 -12.46 -7.12 -3.14
N LYS A 24 -12.93 -8.22 -3.74
CA LYS A 24 -12.56 -8.67 -5.09
C LYS A 24 -13.48 -8.05 -6.17
N ASP A 25 -13.83 -6.79 -5.98
CA ASP A 25 -14.74 -5.99 -6.81
C ASP A 25 -14.02 -4.95 -7.70
N GLY A 26 -12.68 -4.89 -7.64
CA GLY A 26 -11.86 -3.93 -8.38
C GLY A 26 -11.55 -2.65 -7.62
N ARG A 27 -11.99 -2.52 -6.36
CA ARG A 27 -11.61 -1.40 -5.49
C ARG A 27 -10.14 -1.47 -5.10
N TRP A 28 -9.54 -0.28 -4.94
CA TRP A 28 -8.20 -0.14 -4.42
C TRP A 28 -8.15 -0.37 -2.92
N ILE A 29 -7.16 -1.15 -2.48
CA ILE A 29 -6.85 -1.44 -1.09
C ILE A 29 -5.40 -1.06 -0.77
N LEU A 30 -5.11 -0.87 0.51
CA LEU A 30 -3.75 -0.80 1.01
C LEU A 30 -3.38 -2.16 1.63
N ALA A 31 -2.63 -2.98 0.89
CA ALA A 31 -2.23 -4.32 1.31
C ALA A 31 -0.84 -4.32 1.95
N LYS A 32 -0.65 -5.07 3.03
CA LYS A 32 0.65 -5.25 3.70
C LYS A 32 1.33 -6.51 3.17
N SER A 33 2.51 -6.37 2.59
CA SER A 33 3.42 -7.46 2.22
C SER A 33 4.66 -7.45 3.13
N ALA A 34 5.53 -8.46 3.02
CA ALA A 34 6.83 -8.47 3.70
C ALA A 34 7.67 -7.22 3.37
N ASP A 35 7.60 -6.75 2.11
CA ASP A 35 8.39 -5.63 1.60
C ASP A 35 7.80 -4.24 1.97
N GLY A 36 6.66 -4.22 2.67
CA GLY A 36 5.96 -2.99 3.02
C GLY A 36 4.53 -2.94 2.50
N PHE A 37 3.93 -1.76 2.55
CA PHE A 37 2.57 -1.54 2.07
C PHE A 37 2.54 -1.28 0.57
N LYS A 38 1.56 -1.88 -0.11
CA LYS A 38 1.29 -1.76 -1.55
C LYS A 38 -0.14 -1.29 -1.78
N VAL A 39 -0.33 -0.39 -2.72
CA VAL A 39 -1.66 0.03 -3.18
C VAL A 39 -2.02 -0.84 -4.38
N CYS A 40 -3.03 -1.69 -4.24
CA CYS A 40 -3.42 -2.64 -5.29
C CYS A 40 -4.94 -2.77 -5.41
N HIS A 41 -5.42 -3.37 -6.50
CA HIS A 41 -6.83 -3.69 -6.69
C HIS A 41 -6.96 -5.10 -7.29
N TRP A 42 -8.15 -5.69 -7.17
CA TRP A 42 -8.42 -7.00 -7.77
C TRP A 42 -8.82 -6.86 -9.23
N ASP A 43 -7.95 -7.31 -10.12
CA ASP A 43 -8.24 -7.38 -11.55
C ASP A 43 -8.80 -8.77 -11.90
N ARG A 44 -9.95 -8.82 -12.57
CA ARG A 44 -10.59 -10.06 -13.02
C ARG A 44 -10.05 -10.55 -14.37
N ASN A 45 -9.47 -9.66 -15.18
CA ASN A 45 -8.94 -10.01 -16.49
C ASN A 45 -7.69 -9.18 -16.83
N PRO A 46 -6.63 -9.32 -16.02
CA PRO A 46 -5.37 -8.61 -16.25
C PRO A 46 -4.74 -9.03 -17.60
N PRO A 47 -4.39 -8.07 -18.47
CA PRO A 47 -3.73 -8.37 -19.74
C PRO A 47 -2.39 -9.08 -19.52
N GLY A 48 -2.27 -10.31 -20.03
CA GLY A 48 -1.02 -11.06 -19.98
C GLY A 48 -0.79 -11.89 -18.71
N LEU A 49 -1.79 -12.02 -17.83
CA LEU A 49 -1.73 -12.93 -16.68
C LEU A 49 -2.80 -14.03 -16.78
N ALA A 50 -2.50 -15.18 -16.18
CA ALA A 50 -3.36 -16.36 -16.21
C ALA A 50 -4.47 -16.28 -15.14
N GLY A 51 -5.37 -15.31 -15.31
CA GLY A 51 -6.59 -15.18 -14.51
C GLY A 51 -6.58 -14.05 -13.46
N PRO A 52 -7.63 -14.00 -12.62
CA PRO A 52 -7.82 -12.92 -11.67
C PRO A 52 -6.70 -12.82 -10.61
N THR A 53 -6.28 -11.60 -10.28
CA THR A 53 -5.16 -11.37 -9.35
C THR A 53 -5.16 -9.95 -8.79
N TRP A 54 -4.39 -9.71 -7.72
CA TRP A 54 -4.14 -8.36 -7.23
C TRP A 54 -3.07 -7.67 -8.09
N THR A 55 -3.32 -6.43 -8.52
CA THR A 55 -2.37 -5.66 -9.35
C THR A 55 -2.18 -4.23 -8.83
N GLU A 56 -0.98 -3.68 -9.00
CA GLU A 56 -0.65 -2.28 -8.63
C GLU A 56 -1.02 -1.26 -9.73
N ALA A 57 -1.41 -1.75 -10.91
CA ALA A 57 -1.82 -0.94 -12.06
C ALA A 57 -2.78 -1.74 -12.94
N ASN A 58 -3.64 -1.04 -13.69
CA ASN A 58 -4.63 -1.67 -14.59
C ASN A 58 -3.99 -2.42 -15.77
N ASP A 59 -2.74 -2.11 -16.08
CA ASP A 59 -1.92 -2.72 -17.14
C ASP A 59 -0.72 -3.48 -16.57
N ALA A 60 -0.80 -3.89 -15.29
CA ALA A 60 0.30 -4.56 -14.63
C ALA A 60 0.64 -5.89 -15.33
N SER A 61 1.92 -6.05 -15.66
CA SER A 61 2.48 -7.30 -16.21
C SER A 61 2.78 -8.34 -15.13
N ARG A 62 2.47 -8.04 -13.85
CA ARG A 62 2.67 -8.91 -12.69
C ARG A 62 1.49 -8.77 -11.73
N GLY A 63 1.08 -9.90 -11.18
CA GLY A 63 0.02 -9.99 -10.18
C GLY A 63 0.52 -10.61 -8.87
N TYR A 64 -0.29 -10.46 -7.83
CA TYR A 64 -0.03 -11.01 -6.50
C TYR A 64 -1.16 -11.97 -6.08
N LEU A 65 -0.76 -13.03 -5.38
CA LEU A 65 -1.69 -13.95 -4.72
C LEU A 65 -2.06 -13.44 -3.33
N ASP A 66 -3.16 -13.94 -2.78
CA ASP A 66 -3.60 -13.59 -1.43
C ASP A 66 -2.49 -13.84 -0.38
N ASP A 67 -1.82 -15.01 -0.43
CA ASP A 67 -0.76 -15.41 0.50
C ASP A 67 0.53 -14.55 0.44
N TYR A 68 0.64 -13.67 -0.57
CA TYR A 68 1.72 -12.67 -0.60
C TYR A 68 1.51 -11.56 0.45
N PHE A 69 0.28 -11.39 0.94
CA PHE A 69 -0.10 -10.33 1.85
C PHE A 69 -0.43 -10.85 3.26
N GLU A 70 0.01 -10.11 4.26
CA GLU A 70 -0.30 -10.32 5.68
C GLU A 70 -1.70 -9.80 6.05
N GLY A 71 -2.23 -8.84 5.27
CA GLY A 71 -3.54 -8.25 5.49
C GLY A 71 -3.74 -6.96 4.69
N TRP A 72 -4.85 -6.27 4.95
CA TRP A 72 -5.21 -5.06 4.21
C TRP A 72 -5.97 -4.03 5.05
N ILE A 73 -6.01 -2.80 4.56
CA ILE A 73 -6.79 -1.67 5.08
C ILE A 73 -7.61 -1.08 3.92
N ASP A 74 -8.85 -0.66 4.18
CA ASP A 74 -9.64 0.10 3.20
C ASP A 74 -9.22 1.58 3.26
N PRO A 75 -8.61 2.12 2.19
CA PRO A 75 -8.25 3.54 2.15
C PRO A 75 -9.45 4.47 2.30
N ALA A 76 -10.66 4.05 1.94
CA ALA A 76 -11.87 4.85 2.13
C ALA A 76 -12.28 5.01 3.60
N GLU A 77 -11.82 4.11 4.47
CA GLU A 77 -12.02 4.20 5.93
C GLU A 77 -10.94 5.03 6.63
N LEU A 78 -9.90 5.46 5.90
CA LEU A 78 -8.89 6.38 6.41
C LEU A 78 -9.49 7.78 6.57
N LYS A 79 -10.10 8.04 7.73
CA LYS A 79 -10.32 9.41 8.18
C LYS A 79 -8.97 9.99 8.58
N LEU A 80 -8.38 10.81 7.72
CA LEU A 80 -7.22 11.63 8.07
C LEU A 80 -7.75 12.86 8.81
N TRP A 81 -7.58 12.87 10.12
CA TRP A 81 -8.23 13.84 11.00
C TRP A 81 -7.53 15.21 11.03
N ASP A 82 -6.23 15.25 10.75
CA ASP A 82 -5.44 16.48 10.74
C ASP A 82 -4.19 16.38 9.85
N TYR A 83 -3.59 17.55 9.57
CA TYR A 83 -2.33 17.67 8.83
C TYR A 83 -1.17 16.93 9.51
N ALA A 84 -1.16 16.88 10.85
CA ALA A 84 -0.11 16.22 11.61
C ALA A 84 -0.06 14.72 11.31
N THR A 85 -1.22 14.07 11.26
CA THR A 85 -1.35 12.65 10.91
C THR A 85 -0.84 12.35 9.50
N LEU A 86 -1.15 13.24 8.54
CA LEU A 86 -0.66 13.10 7.17
C LEU A 86 0.87 13.26 7.11
N ALA A 87 1.42 14.24 7.82
CA ALA A 87 2.87 14.44 7.91
C ALA A 87 3.56 13.23 8.55
N ASP A 88 3.01 12.69 9.63
CA ASP A 88 3.51 11.49 10.30
C ASP A 88 3.51 10.27 9.38
N LEU A 89 2.43 10.05 8.61
CA LEU A 89 2.37 8.97 7.62
C LEU A 89 3.42 9.14 6.51
N LEU A 90 3.64 10.37 6.04
CA LEU A 90 4.63 10.64 5.00
C LEU A 90 6.06 10.40 5.52
N ILE A 91 6.36 10.88 6.73
CA ILE A 91 7.66 10.65 7.39
C ILE A 91 7.88 9.16 7.59
N ALA A 92 6.89 8.46 8.14
CA ALA A 92 6.95 7.01 8.35
C ALA A 92 7.19 6.25 7.03
N PHE A 93 6.55 6.67 5.93
CA PHE A 93 6.78 6.08 4.62
C PHE A 93 8.22 6.29 4.13
N VAL A 94 8.79 7.47 4.35
CA VAL A 94 10.19 7.77 4.00
C VAL A 94 11.16 6.93 4.84
N ASP A 95 10.91 6.80 6.14
CA ASP A 95 11.73 6.02 7.05
C ASP A 95 11.73 4.54 6.64
N ASP A 96 10.56 3.98 6.34
CA ASP A 96 10.44 2.60 5.87
C ASP A 96 11.13 2.42 4.51
N ALA A 97 10.97 3.35 3.57
CA ALA A 97 11.64 3.28 2.26
C ALA A 97 13.17 3.34 2.39
N ASN A 98 13.70 4.19 3.28
CA ASN A 98 15.13 4.24 3.57
C ASN A 98 15.63 2.94 4.21
N ALA A 99 14.88 2.39 5.18
CA ALA A 99 15.26 1.16 5.88
C ALA A 99 15.32 -0.06 4.94
N HIS A 100 14.48 -0.11 3.91
CA HIS A 100 14.44 -1.19 2.92
C HIS A 100 15.25 -0.90 1.66
N GLY A 101 15.88 0.28 1.55
CA GLY A 101 16.62 0.68 0.35
C GLY A 101 15.74 0.82 -0.89
N ASP A 102 14.46 1.19 -0.73
CA ASP A 102 13.53 1.39 -1.85
C ASP A 102 13.85 2.70 -2.59
N GLU A 103 14.87 2.66 -3.45
CA GLU A 103 15.29 3.79 -4.25
C GLU A 103 14.19 4.31 -5.18
N ARG A 104 13.22 3.48 -5.56
CA ARG A 104 12.11 3.89 -6.45
C ARG A 104 11.17 4.81 -5.69
N ALA A 105 10.73 4.42 -4.49
CA ALA A 105 9.90 5.25 -3.63
C ALA A 105 10.59 6.58 -3.30
N LEU A 106 11.87 6.53 -2.93
CA LEU A 106 12.67 7.72 -2.60
C LEU A 106 12.84 8.66 -3.81
N ARG A 107 12.94 8.12 -5.03
CA ARG A 107 13.05 8.92 -6.26
C ARG A 107 11.76 9.65 -6.58
N ILE A 108 10.60 9.01 -6.42
CA ILE A 108 9.28 9.63 -6.63
C ILE A 108 9.13 10.87 -5.76
N LEU A 109 9.53 10.79 -4.49
CA LEU A 109 9.50 11.92 -3.56
C LEU A 109 10.41 13.06 -4.01
N LYS A 110 11.67 12.75 -4.35
CA LYS A 110 12.65 13.75 -4.83
C LYS A 110 12.18 14.45 -6.11
N THR A 111 11.58 13.73 -7.05
CA THR A 111 11.07 14.31 -8.31
C THR A 111 9.89 15.25 -8.08
N ARG A 112 9.05 15.01 -7.07
CA ARG A 112 7.91 15.88 -6.75
C ARG A 112 8.33 17.13 -6.00
N VAL A 113 9.30 17.03 -5.08
CA VAL A 113 9.90 18.19 -4.39
C VAL A 113 10.59 19.13 -5.39
N ALA A 114 11.25 18.60 -6.42
CA ALA A 114 11.89 19.42 -7.45
C ALA A 114 10.91 20.18 -8.37
N LYS A 115 9.61 19.89 -8.29
CA LYS A 115 8.54 20.53 -9.09
C LYS A 115 7.64 21.46 -8.27
N ALA A 116 7.82 21.51 -6.95
CA ALA A 116 7.10 22.40 -6.03
C ALA A 116 7.91 23.69 -5.82
#